data_AF-A0A3C0QIL9-F1
#
_entry.id   AF-A0A3C0QIL9-F1
#
_cell.length_a   1.000
_cell.length_b   1.000
_cell.length_c   1.000
_cell.angle_alpha   90.00
_cell.angle_beta   90.00
_cell.angle_gamma   90.00
#
_symmetry.space_group_name_H-M   'P 1'
#
loop_
_entity.id
_entity.type
_entity.pdbx_description
1 polymer ?
#
loop_
_entity_poly.entity_id
_entity_poly.type
_entity_poly.pdbx_seq_one_letter_code
_entity_poly.pdbx_strand_id
1 'polypeptide(L)'
;MLKIAKELKIKMLEDLITIRRFEERTIKMYQAGEFGGYLHPYIGQEAVAVGACGAIEPDDYIVSTHRGHGHCIAKGADLNKMMAELLGKATGYCKGRGGSMHIADTRLKMLGANGIVGGGIPISIGAGFSCKMRKKNEVVLCFFGDGAANNGVFHEALNMT
;
A
#
# COMPACT_ATOMS: atom_id res chain seq x y z
N MET A 1 -8.86 13.32 23.47
CA MET A 1 -8.86 13.18 22.00
C MET A 1 -7.75 14.04 21.43
N LEU A 2 -6.92 13.49 20.54
CA LEU A 2 -5.96 14.27 19.75
C LEU A 2 -6.69 15.30 18.89
N LYS A 3 -6.26 16.56 18.92
CA LYS A 3 -6.79 17.60 18.02
C LYS A 3 -6.10 17.47 16.67
N ILE A 4 -6.83 16.98 15.67
CA ILE A 4 -6.37 16.93 14.28
C ILE A 4 -6.61 18.31 13.63
N ALA A 5 -5.56 18.87 13.01
CA ALA A 5 -5.64 20.14 12.28
C ALA A 5 -6.69 20.09 11.16
N LYS A 6 -7.30 21.23 10.84
CA LYS A 6 -8.37 21.30 9.83
C LYS A 6 -7.86 20.89 8.45
N GLU A 7 -6.65 21.33 8.12
CA GLU A 7 -5.95 21.07 6.87
C GLU A 7 -5.73 19.57 6.69
N LEU A 8 -5.30 18.88 7.75
CA LEU A 8 -5.11 17.43 7.74
C LEU A 8 -6.43 16.68 7.55
N LYS A 9 -7.52 17.13 8.18
CA LYS A 9 -8.85 16.52 7.96
C LYS A 9 -9.32 16.64 6.52
N ILE A 10 -9.12 17.80 5.90
CA ILE A 10 -9.47 18.03 4.50
C ILE A 10 -8.65 17.09 3.61
N LYS A 11 -7.33 17.04 3.80
CA LYS A 11 -6.46 16.12 3.06
C LYS A 11 -6.89 14.67 3.21
N MET A 12 -7.17 14.21 4.43
CA MET A 12 -7.64 12.85 4.67
C MET A 12 -8.95 12.55 3.93
N LEU A 13 -9.89 13.50 3.90
CA LEU A 13 -11.14 13.35 3.15
C LEU A 13 -10.90 13.28 1.64
N GLU A 14 -10.00 14.12 1.11
CA GLU A 14 -9.60 14.09 -0.30
C GLU A 14 -8.96 12.75 -0.67
N ASP A 15 -8.07 12.22 0.18
CA ASP A 15 -7.43 10.92 -0.04
C ASP A 15 -8.46 9.78 -0.01
N LEU A 16 -9.40 9.79 0.95
CA LEU A 16 -10.50 8.83 1.03
C LEU A 16 -11.33 8.79 -0.26
N ILE A 17 -11.74 9.95 -0.75
CA ILE A 17 -12.52 10.09 -1.98
C ILE A 17 -11.69 9.65 -3.18
N THR A 18 -10.41 10.03 -3.23
CA THR A 18 -9.50 9.67 -4.31
C THR A 18 -9.35 8.16 -4.43
N ILE A 19 -9.11 7.46 -3.31
CA ILE A 19 -9.03 5.99 -3.30
C ILE A 19 -10.35 5.38 -3.80
N ARG A 20 -11.49 5.83 -3.27
CA ARG A 20 -12.81 5.32 -3.69
C ARG A 20 -13.03 5.49 -5.19
N ARG A 21 -12.74 6.68 -5.74
CA ARG A 21 -12.93 6.98 -7.17
C ARG A 21 -11.96 6.22 -8.05
N PHE A 22 -10.72 6.05 -7.62
CA PHE A 22 -9.74 5.22 -8.32
C PHE A 22 -10.24 3.78 -8.43
N GLU A 23 -10.69 3.18 -7.32
CA GLU A 23 -11.19 1.80 -7.32
C GLU A 23 -12.48 1.62 -8.13
N GLU A 24 -13.43 2.55 -8.05
CA GLU A 24 -14.63 2.51 -8.88
C GLU A 24 -14.29 2.55 -10.38
N ARG A 25 -13.25 3.31 -10.76
CA ARG A 25 -12.80 3.37 -12.16
C ARG A 25 -12.09 2.08 -12.58
N THR A 26 -11.18 1.55 -11.76
CA THR A 26 -10.46 0.30 -12.07
C THR A 26 -11.42 -0.89 -12.18
N ILE A 27 -12.46 -0.95 -11.34
CA ILE A 27 -13.52 -1.98 -11.43
C ILE A 27 -14.23 -1.91 -12.78
N LYS A 28 -14.66 -0.72 -13.22
CA LYS A 28 -15.33 -0.55 -14.51
C LYS A 28 -14.45 -0.98 -15.68
N MET A 29 -13.18 -0.57 -15.66
CA MET A 29 -12.20 -0.92 -16.69
C MET A 29 -11.91 -2.41 -16.71
N TYR A 30 -11.80 -3.05 -15.54
CA TYR A 30 -11.60 -4.50 -15.42
C TYR A 30 -12.80 -5.28 -15.96
N GLN A 31 -14.02 -4.86 -15.63
CA GLN A 31 -15.25 -5.45 -16.16
C GLN A 31 -15.38 -5.28 -17.68
N ALA A 32 -14.84 -4.19 -18.24
CA ALA A 32 -14.77 -3.96 -19.67
C ALA A 32 -13.62 -4.71 -20.36
N GLY A 33 -12.78 -5.45 -19.62
CA GLY A 33 -11.65 -6.18 -20.17
C GLY A 33 -10.49 -5.29 -20.64
N GLU A 34 -10.40 -4.04 -20.15
CA GLU A 34 -9.36 -3.09 -20.58
C GLU A 34 -7.95 -3.47 -20.08
N PHE A 35 -7.85 -4.30 -19.04
CA PHE A 35 -6.59 -4.89 -18.58
C PHE A 35 -6.83 -6.28 -17.96
N GLY A 36 -5.78 -7.12 -17.96
CA GLY A 36 -5.82 -8.49 -17.45
C GLY A 36 -5.26 -8.64 -16.02
N GLY A 37 -5.17 -9.90 -15.57
CA GLY A 37 -4.73 -10.24 -14.21
C GLY A 37 -5.88 -10.27 -13.21
N TYR A 38 -5.57 -10.10 -11.93
CA TYR A 38 -6.58 -10.05 -10.86
C TYR A 38 -6.66 -8.65 -10.26
N LEU A 39 -7.89 -8.14 -10.15
CA LEU A 39 -8.20 -6.90 -9.46
C LEU A 39 -8.73 -7.22 -8.06
N HIS A 40 -8.13 -6.63 -7.03
CA HIS A 40 -8.60 -6.74 -5.64
C HIS A 40 -8.89 -5.34 -5.07
N PRO A 41 -10.13 -4.83 -5.22
CA PRO A 41 -10.45 -3.48 -4.78
C PRO A 41 -10.27 -3.29 -3.27
N TYR A 42 -9.85 -2.08 -2.90
CA TYR A 42 -9.72 -1.62 -1.51
C TYR A 42 -10.97 -0.87 -1.00
N ILE A 43 -12.11 -1.04 -1.69
CA ILE A 43 -13.38 -0.40 -1.33
C ILE A 43 -13.82 -0.79 0.08
N GLY A 44 -14.14 0.21 0.90
CA GLY A 44 -14.60 0.05 2.28
C GLY A 44 -13.49 0.00 3.32
N GLN A 45 -12.22 0.04 2.90
CA GLN A 45 -11.05 0.02 3.79
C GLN A 45 -10.24 1.31 3.72
N GLU A 46 -10.71 2.33 3.00
CA GLU A 46 -9.95 3.54 2.67
C GLU A 46 -9.44 4.28 3.92
N ALA A 47 -10.26 4.30 4.97
CA ALA A 47 -9.90 4.93 6.24
C ALA A 47 -8.71 4.27 6.94
N VAL A 48 -8.49 2.96 6.74
CA VAL A 48 -7.34 2.25 7.28
C VAL A 48 -6.06 2.76 6.63
N ALA A 49 -6.02 2.81 5.29
CA ALA A 49 -4.86 3.32 4.56
C ALA A 49 -4.59 4.80 4.89
N VAL A 50 -5.61 5.66 4.81
CA VAL A 50 -5.46 7.11 5.02
C VAL A 50 -5.09 7.43 6.47
N GLY A 51 -5.75 6.79 7.43
CA GLY A 51 -5.46 6.99 8.85
C GLY A 51 -4.05 6.55 9.22
N ALA A 52 -3.64 5.37 8.77
CA ALA A 52 -2.33 4.82 9.10
C ALA A 52 -1.19 5.54 8.37
N CYS A 53 -1.34 5.80 7.06
CA CYS A 53 -0.31 6.54 6.30
C CYS A 53 -0.26 8.02 6.68
N GLY A 54 -1.36 8.61 7.15
CA GLY A 54 -1.40 9.98 7.66
C GLY A 54 -0.75 10.16 9.03
N ALA A 55 -0.39 9.07 9.72
CA ALA A 55 0.25 9.07 11.03
C ALA A 55 1.76 8.77 10.97
N ILE A 56 2.31 8.51 9.78
CA ILE A 56 3.74 8.23 9.56
C ILE A 56 4.39 9.35 8.73
N GLU A 57 5.70 9.44 8.81
CA GLU A 57 6.49 10.40 8.04
C GLU A 57 6.67 9.93 6.58
N PRO A 58 6.97 10.86 5.65
CA PRO A 58 7.24 10.51 4.25
C PRO A 58 8.35 9.48 4.08
N ASP A 59 9.39 9.52 4.93
CA ASP A 59 10.55 8.62 4.88
C ASP A 59 10.31 7.24 5.52
N ASP A 60 9.18 7.04 6.20
CA ASP A 60 8.82 5.75 6.79
C ASP A 60 8.40 4.75 5.72
N TYR A 61 8.72 3.49 5.94
CA TYR A 61 8.39 2.44 4.98
C TYR A 61 6.98 1.91 5.19
N ILE A 62 6.38 1.45 4.10
CA ILE A 62 5.18 0.63 4.15
C ILE A 62 5.40 -0.68 3.40
N VAL A 63 4.78 -1.75 3.89
CA VAL A 63 4.58 -3.00 3.15
C VAL A 63 3.10 -3.26 3.04
N SER A 64 2.65 -3.68 1.86
CA SER A 64 1.23 -3.82 1.55
C SER A 64 0.82 -5.27 1.26
N THR A 65 -0.48 -5.48 1.17
CA THR A 65 -1.13 -6.71 0.74
C THR A 65 -1.47 -6.68 -0.76
N HIS A 66 -2.19 -7.70 -1.23
CA HIS A 66 -2.75 -7.81 -2.58
C HIS A 66 -3.81 -6.73 -2.88
N ARG A 67 -4.36 -6.06 -1.87
CA ARG A 67 -5.28 -4.91 -2.00
C ARG A 67 -4.53 -3.60 -1.83
N GLY A 68 -3.46 -3.42 -2.60
CA GLY A 68 -2.46 -2.41 -2.30
C GLY A 68 -2.75 -0.99 -2.79
N HIS A 69 -3.75 -0.78 -3.64
CA HIS A 69 -3.99 0.54 -4.24
C HIS A 69 -4.22 1.63 -3.18
N GLY A 70 -5.08 1.38 -2.20
CA GLY A 70 -5.36 2.32 -1.12
C GLY A 70 -4.10 2.71 -0.34
N HIS A 71 -3.26 1.74 0.02
CA HIS A 71 -1.99 1.99 0.70
C HIS A 71 -1.02 2.81 -0.17
N CYS A 72 -0.91 2.49 -1.47
CA CYS A 72 -0.06 3.23 -2.40
C CYS A 72 -0.52 4.69 -2.52
N ILE A 73 -1.81 4.92 -2.74
CA ILE A 73 -2.39 6.26 -2.87
C ILE A 73 -2.19 7.05 -1.58
N ALA A 74 -2.51 6.46 -0.42
CA ALA A 74 -2.36 7.12 0.87
C ALA A 74 -0.89 7.44 1.21
N LYS A 75 0.07 6.67 0.68
CA LYS A 75 1.51 6.95 0.78
C LYS A 75 2.01 8.00 -0.24
N GLY A 76 1.14 8.52 -1.10
CA GLY A 76 1.46 9.55 -2.08
C GLY A 76 1.87 9.03 -3.46
N ALA A 77 1.41 7.84 -3.85
CA ALA A 77 1.61 7.34 -5.20
C ALA A 77 0.86 8.20 -6.24
N ASP A 78 1.53 8.43 -7.36
CA ASP A 78 1.01 9.03 -8.59
C ASP A 78 -0.01 8.11 -9.25
N LEU A 79 -1.24 8.61 -9.38
CA LEU A 79 -2.37 7.87 -9.95
C LEU A 79 -2.16 7.53 -11.44
N ASN A 80 -1.47 8.38 -12.20
CA ASN A 80 -1.21 8.15 -13.62
C ASN A 80 -0.23 6.99 -13.80
N LYS A 81 0.83 6.93 -12.99
CA LYS A 81 1.76 5.80 -12.98
C LYS A 81 1.08 4.51 -12.54
N MET A 82 0.21 4.59 -11.54
CA MET A 82 -0.52 3.42 -11.06
C MET A 82 -1.53 2.91 -12.09
N MET A 83 -2.24 3.81 -12.78
CA MET A 83 -3.09 3.42 -13.90
C MET A 83 -2.28 2.87 -15.09
N ALA A 84 -1.12 3.46 -15.38
CA ALA A 84 -0.21 2.93 -16.39
C ALA A 84 0.28 1.51 -16.03
N GLU A 85 0.55 1.24 -14.75
CA GLU A 85 0.94 -0.09 -14.27
C GLU A 85 -0.17 -1.13 -14.49
N LEU A 86 -1.41 -0.78 -14.12
CA LEU A 86 -2.59 -1.63 -14.34
C LEU A 86 -2.81 -1.94 -15.83
N LEU A 87 -2.61 -0.96 -16.70
CA LEU A 87 -2.74 -1.09 -18.15
C LEU A 87 -1.52 -1.73 -18.83
N GLY A 88 -0.53 -2.23 -18.08
CA GLY A 88 0.66 -2.88 -18.64
C GLY A 88 1.59 -1.94 -19.41
N LYS A 89 1.56 -0.63 -19.13
CA LYS A 89 2.36 0.37 -19.83
C LYS A 89 3.74 0.53 -19.19
N ALA A 90 4.75 0.81 -20.03
CA ALA A 90 6.14 1.00 -19.59
C ALA A 90 6.33 2.19 -18.63
N THR A 91 5.40 3.14 -18.59
CA THR A 91 5.40 4.29 -17.67
C THR A 91 4.86 3.97 -16.28
N GLY A 92 4.39 2.73 -16.06
CA GLY A 92 3.99 2.25 -14.74
C GLY A 92 5.17 2.14 -13.76
N TYR A 93 4.85 2.05 -12.47
CA TYR A 93 5.83 1.92 -11.38
C TYR A 93 6.84 0.79 -11.59
N CYS A 94 6.36 -0.36 -12.05
CA CYS A 94 7.12 -1.57 -12.31
C CYS A 94 7.19 -1.86 -13.82
N LYS A 95 7.07 -0.82 -14.65
CA LYS A 95 7.06 -0.90 -16.12
C LYS A 95 5.93 -1.77 -16.69
N GLY A 96 4.78 -1.80 -16.01
CA GLY A 96 3.60 -2.55 -16.44
C GLY A 96 3.67 -4.06 -16.18
N ARG A 97 4.64 -4.52 -15.39
CA ARG A 97 4.86 -5.95 -15.11
C ARG A 97 4.27 -6.40 -13.78
N GLY A 98 4.07 -5.47 -12.85
CA GLY A 98 3.53 -5.75 -11.52
C GLY A 98 2.00 -5.81 -11.50
N GLY A 99 1.34 -5.06 -12.39
CA GLY A 99 -0.11 -4.99 -12.45
C GLY A 99 -0.73 -4.52 -11.12
N SER A 100 -1.97 -4.95 -10.84
CA SER A 100 -2.73 -4.50 -9.66
C SER A 100 -2.10 -4.91 -8.32
N MET A 101 -1.47 -6.09 -8.25
CA MET A 101 -1.06 -6.70 -6.97
C MET A 101 0.40 -6.48 -6.59
N HIS A 102 1.24 -5.90 -7.46
CA HIS A 102 2.70 -5.80 -7.24
C HIS A 102 3.27 -4.40 -7.51
N ILE A 103 2.49 -3.35 -7.24
CA ILE A 103 2.99 -1.98 -7.27
C ILE A 103 4.03 -1.81 -6.15
N ALA A 104 5.22 -1.33 -6.50
CA ALA A 104 6.32 -1.05 -5.59
C ALA A 104 7.08 0.21 -6.06
N ASP A 105 7.54 1.04 -5.13
CA ASP A 105 8.47 2.14 -5.41
C ASP A 105 9.32 2.43 -4.17
N THR A 106 10.61 2.13 -4.27
CA THR A 106 11.58 2.34 -3.18
C THR A 106 11.79 3.82 -2.86
N ARG A 107 11.50 4.73 -3.80
CA ARG A 107 11.58 6.19 -3.56
C ARG A 107 10.43 6.66 -2.69
N LEU A 108 9.25 6.06 -2.85
CA LEU A 108 8.08 6.31 -2.00
C LEU A 108 8.11 5.49 -0.70
N LYS A 109 9.18 4.73 -0.46
CA LYS A 109 9.31 3.80 0.68
C LYS A 109 8.19 2.74 0.71
N MET A 110 7.59 2.47 -0.46
CA MET A 110 6.57 1.46 -0.65
C MET A 110 7.23 0.18 -1.16
N LEU A 111 7.51 -0.75 -0.24
CA LEU A 111 8.31 -1.94 -0.50
C LEU A 111 7.59 -3.01 -1.32
N GLY A 112 6.32 -2.79 -1.63
CA GLY A 112 5.55 -3.57 -2.59
C GLY A 112 4.22 -4.05 -2.04
N ALA A 113 3.23 -4.08 -2.93
CA ALA A 113 2.04 -4.89 -2.78
C ALA A 113 2.39 -6.36 -3.04
N ASN A 114 1.76 -7.27 -2.30
CA ASN A 114 2.08 -8.69 -2.36
C ASN A 114 0.84 -9.57 -2.52
N GLY A 115 0.81 -10.36 -3.59
CA GLY A 115 -0.20 -11.39 -3.84
C GLY A 115 -0.17 -12.55 -2.84
N ILE A 116 0.99 -12.81 -2.22
CA ILE A 116 1.16 -13.87 -1.22
C ILE A 116 0.63 -13.39 0.13
N VAL A 117 -0.36 -14.11 0.66
CA VAL A 117 -0.97 -13.82 1.97
C VAL A 117 0.11 -13.91 3.06
N GLY A 118 0.32 -12.81 3.78
CA GLY A 118 1.34 -12.70 4.82
C GLY A 118 2.77 -12.44 4.32
N GLY A 119 3.02 -12.49 2.99
CA GLY A 119 4.37 -12.35 2.44
C GLY A 119 5.05 -11.00 2.71
N GLY A 120 4.27 -9.95 3.00
CA GLY A 120 4.79 -8.63 3.38
C GLY A 120 5.33 -8.54 4.82
N ILE A 121 4.87 -9.43 5.71
CA ILE A 121 5.21 -9.40 7.14
C ILE A 121 6.73 -9.59 7.34
N PRO A 122 7.39 -10.67 6.85
CA PRO A 122 8.83 -10.82 7.04
C PRO A 122 9.65 -9.71 6.35
N ILE A 123 9.15 -9.16 5.24
CA ILE A 123 9.80 -8.02 4.56
C ILE A 123 9.82 -6.79 5.47
N SER A 124 8.73 -6.53 6.22
CA SER A 124 8.68 -5.43 7.17
C SER A 124 9.69 -5.59 8.31
N ILE A 125 9.93 -6.81 8.79
CA ILE A 125 10.93 -7.10 9.83
C ILE A 125 12.32 -6.77 9.31
N GLY A 126 12.67 -7.23 8.11
CA GLY A 126 13.95 -6.91 7.49
C GLY A 126 14.16 -5.40 7.30
N ALA A 127 13.12 -4.68 6.86
CA ALA A 127 13.17 -3.23 6.71
C ALA A 127 13.34 -2.52 8.07
N GLY A 128 12.60 -2.93 9.10
CA GLY A 128 12.72 -2.37 10.46
C GLY A 128 14.10 -2.63 11.07
N PHE A 129 14.63 -3.84 10.89
CA PHE A 129 15.98 -4.20 11.31
C PHE A 129 17.04 -3.33 10.62
N SER A 130 16.88 -3.08 9.31
CA SER A 130 17.75 -2.16 8.56
C SER A 130 17.68 -0.73 9.13
N CYS A 131 16.50 -0.21 9.47
CA CYS A 131 16.35 1.10 10.09
C CYS A 131 17.15 1.19 11.40
N LYS A 132 17.04 0.16 12.25
CA LYS A 132 17.81 0.04 13.50
C LYS A 132 19.32 -0.01 13.26
N MET A 133 19.79 -0.86 12.34
CA MET A 133 21.22 -0.99 12.01
C MET A 133 21.83 0.32 11.49
N ARG A 134 21.07 1.04 10.65
CA ARG A 134 21.49 2.33 10.08
C ARG A 134 21.32 3.51 11.05
N LYS A 135 20.82 3.26 12.27
CA LYS A 135 20.50 4.28 13.28
C LYS A 135 19.60 5.39 12.72
N LYS A 136 18.61 4.99 11.92
CA LYS A 136 17.62 5.90 11.35
C LYS A 136 16.37 5.89 12.21
N ASN A 137 15.82 7.07 12.46
CA ASN A 137 14.54 7.24 13.15
C ASN A 137 13.39 7.12 12.14
N GLU A 138 13.35 5.96 11.46
CA GLU A 138 12.36 5.58 10.45
C GLU A 138 11.57 4.38 11.01
N VAL A 139 10.26 4.33 10.78
CA VAL A 139 9.41 3.18 11.12
C VAL A 139 8.97 2.42 9.87
N VAL A 140 8.44 1.21 10.09
CA VAL A 140 7.86 0.39 9.03
C VAL A 140 6.44 0.02 9.39
N LEU A 141 5.49 0.44 8.56
CA LEU A 141 4.08 0.08 8.69
C LEU A 141 3.78 -1.16 7.84
N CYS A 142 3.41 -2.25 8.49
CA CYS A 142 3.05 -3.50 7.83
C CYS A 142 1.53 -3.65 7.76
N PHE A 143 0.94 -3.57 6.57
CA PHE A 143 -0.46 -3.90 6.36
C PHE A 143 -0.62 -5.39 6.11
N PHE A 144 -1.54 -6.04 6.84
CA PHE A 144 -1.91 -7.44 6.64
C PHE A 144 -3.38 -7.66 7.05
N GLY A 145 -4.00 -8.71 6.52
CA GLY A 145 -5.37 -9.08 6.86
C GLY A 145 -5.42 -10.08 8.02
N ASP A 146 -6.61 -10.26 8.59
CA ASP A 146 -6.91 -11.28 9.60
C ASP A 146 -6.52 -12.70 9.13
N GLY A 147 -6.80 -13.05 7.88
CA GLY A 147 -6.38 -14.33 7.31
C GLY A 147 -4.86 -14.52 7.28
N ALA A 148 -4.08 -13.44 7.12
CA ALA A 148 -2.63 -13.49 7.15
C ALA A 148 -2.07 -13.70 8.57
N ALA A 149 -2.81 -13.31 9.61
CA ALA A 149 -2.41 -13.54 11.01
C ALA A 149 -2.40 -15.03 11.39
N ASN A 150 -3.12 -15.87 10.63
CA ASN A 150 -3.13 -17.32 10.83
C ASN A 150 -1.99 -18.05 10.11
N ASN A 151 -1.09 -17.32 9.44
CA ASN A 151 0.06 -17.90 8.75
C ASN A 151 1.25 -18.00 9.73
N GLY A 152 2.06 -19.07 9.64
CA GLY A 152 3.24 -19.27 10.49
C GLY A 152 4.20 -18.08 10.45
N VAL A 153 4.35 -17.44 9.27
CA VAL A 153 5.22 -16.26 9.10
C VAL A 153 4.82 -15.07 9.98
N PHE A 154 3.55 -14.97 10.39
CA PHE A 154 3.10 -13.93 11.33
C PHE A 154 3.69 -14.18 12.72
N HIS A 155 3.59 -15.42 13.22
CA HIS A 155 4.11 -15.79 14.53
C HIS A 155 5.65 -15.72 14.59
N GLU A 156 6.31 -16.17 13.53
CA GLU A 156 7.77 -16.05 13.39
C GLU A 156 8.22 -14.58 13.43
N ALA A 157 7.55 -13.72 12.67
CA ALA A 157 7.88 -12.30 12.59
C ALA A 157 7.70 -11.58 13.94
N LEU A 158 6.61 -11.85 14.67
CA LEU A 158 6.39 -11.26 16.00
C LEU A 158 7.42 -11.72 17.04
N ASN A 159 7.99 -12.92 16.88
CA ASN A 159 9.07 -13.37 17.76
C ASN A 159 10.41 -12.67 17.46
N MET A 160 10.57 -12.08 16.27
CA MET A 160 11.80 -11.41 15.82
C MET A 160 11.79 -9.89 16.02
N THR A 161 10.64 -9.27 16.29
CA THR A 161 10.51 -7.83 16.60
C THR A 161 10.99 -7.51 18.01
#